data_AF-A0A945MZK7-F1
#
_entry.id   AF-A0A945MZK7-F1
#
_cell.length_a   1.000
_cell.length_b   1.000
_cell.length_c   1.000
_cell.angle_alpha   90.00
_cell.angle_beta   90.00
_cell.angle_gamma   90.00
#
_symmetry.space_group_name_H-M   'P 1'
#
loop_
_entity.id
_entity.type
_entity.pdbx_description
1 polymer ?
#
loop_
_entity_poly.entity_id
_entity_poly.type
_entity_poly.pdbx_seq_one_letter_code
_entity_poly.pdbx_strand_id
1 'polypeptide(L)'
;VNAGLNPSEIDGALELIRKISEQGITIMIIEHLMKVVMSASERILVLHHGELISEGTPEEIVRDDKVIEAYLGTRYAARHRELAGNG
;
A
#
# COMPACT_ATOMS: atom_id res chain seq x y z
N VAL A 1 -9.03 -4.70 -7.39
CA VAL A 1 -10.40 -5.19 -7.14
C VAL A 1 -11.32 -4.07 -6.64
N ASN A 2 -10.78 -3.00 -6.06
CA ASN A 2 -11.55 -1.90 -5.48
C ASN A 2 -11.82 -0.70 -6.43
N ALA A 3 -11.67 -0.87 -7.75
CA ALA A 3 -11.74 0.23 -8.74
C ALA A 3 -13.15 0.84 -8.96
N GLY A 4 -14.13 0.49 -8.13
CA GLY A 4 -15.50 1.02 -8.21
C GLY A 4 -16.14 1.36 -6.86
N LEU A 5 -15.40 1.23 -5.76
CA LEU A 5 -15.89 1.57 -4.42
C LEU A 5 -15.66 3.06 -4.14
N ASN A 6 -16.65 3.70 -3.54
CA ASN A 6 -16.47 5.05 -3.03
C ASN A 6 -15.60 5.03 -1.74
N PRO A 7 -15.09 6.18 -1.28
CA PRO A 7 -14.20 6.22 -0.12
C PRO A 7 -14.76 5.57 1.15
N SER A 8 -16.07 5.69 1.41
CA SER A 8 -16.72 5.12 2.60
C SER A 8 -16.84 3.60 2.52
N GLU A 9 -17.08 3.06 1.31
CA GLU A 9 -17.12 1.62 1.09
C GLU A 9 -15.73 1.00 1.21
N ILE A 10 -14.68 1.73 0.81
CA ILE A 10 -13.29 1.32 1.04
C ILE A 10 -13.00 1.21 2.53
N ASP A 11 -13.44 2.18 3.34
CA ASP A 11 -13.22 2.16 4.79
C ASP A 11 -13.95 0.98 5.45
N GLY A 12 -15.17 0.68 5.02
CA GLY A 12 -15.90 -0.52 5.48
C GLY A 12 -15.22 -1.83 5.08
N ALA A 13 -14.67 -1.91 3.87
CA ALA A 13 -13.90 -3.08 3.42
C ALA A 13 -12.62 -3.28 4.22
N LEU A 14 -11.90 -2.19 4.54
CA LEU A 14 -10.72 -2.22 5.40
C LEU A 14 -11.04 -2.71 6.81
N GLU A 15 -12.15 -2.25 7.38
CA GLU A 15 -12.59 -2.71 8.71
C GLU A 15 -12.90 -4.22 8.71
N LEU A 16 -13.58 -4.72 7.66
CA LEU A 16 -13.87 -6.14 7.53
C LEU A 16 -12.59 -6.97 7.40
N ILE A 17 -11.65 -6.54 6.55
CA ILE A 17 -10.35 -7.21 6.38
C ILE A 17 -9.61 -7.32 7.71
N ARG A 18 -9.59 -6.24 8.50
CA ARG A 18 -8.97 -6.23 9.84
C ARG A 18 -9.63 -7.23 10.79
N LYS A 19 -10.97 -7.23 10.87
CA LYS A 19 -11.72 -8.19 11.71
C LYS A 19 -11.46 -9.65 11.34
N ILE A 20 -11.23 -9.95 10.07
CA ILE A 20 -10.88 -11.30 9.60
C ILE A 20 -9.43 -11.63 10.00
N SER A 21 -8.49 -10.70 9.81
CA SER A 21 -7.09 -10.86 10.20
C SER A 21 -6.93 -11.11 11.70
N GLU A 22 -7.66 -10.36 12.53
CA GLU A 22 -7.69 -10.50 14.00
C GLU A 22 -8.16 -11.88 14.49
N GLN A 23 -8.84 -12.65 13.64
CA GLN A 23 -9.20 -14.05 13.93
C GLN A 23 -8.04 -15.04 13.68
N GLY A 24 -6.85 -14.54 13.35
CA GLY A 24 -5.66 -15.34 13.04
C GLY A 24 -5.64 -15.88 11.60
N ILE A 25 -6.51 -15.36 10.72
CA ILE A 25 -6.58 -15.77 9.32
C ILE A 25 -5.56 -14.96 8.52
N THR A 26 -4.65 -15.65 7.81
CA THR A 26 -3.74 -15.00 6.87
C THR A 26 -4.48 -14.51 5.63
N ILE A 27 -4.30 -13.23 5.29
CA ILE A 27 -4.95 -12.60 4.13
C ILE A 27 -3.87 -12.16 3.14
N MET A 28 -4.06 -12.50 1.86
CA MET A 28 -3.25 -11.98 0.76
C MET A 28 -4.13 -11.12 -0.14
N ILE A 29 -3.69 -9.88 -0.39
CA ILE A 29 -4.45 -8.88 -1.15
C ILE A 29 -3.62 -8.46 -2.36
N ILE A 30 -4.26 -8.41 -3.53
CA ILE A 30 -3.69 -7.84 -4.75
C ILE A 30 -4.49 -6.58 -5.08
N GLU A 31 -3.89 -5.41 -4.86
CA GLU A 31 -4.55 -4.12 -5.03
C GLU A 31 -3.58 -3.04 -5.50
N HIS A 32 -4.10 -2.03 -6.22
CA HIS A 32 -3.31 -0.89 -6.71
C HIS A 32 -3.65 0.41 -5.99
N LEU A 33 -4.77 0.45 -5.24
CA LEU A 33 -5.13 1.59 -4.42
C LEU A 33 -4.20 1.68 -3.20
N MET A 34 -3.27 2.63 -3.23
CA MET A 34 -2.29 2.84 -2.16
C MET A 34 -2.94 3.04 -0.78
N LYS A 35 -4.10 3.69 -0.67
CA LYS A 35 -4.82 3.81 0.61
C LYS A 35 -5.09 2.43 1.23
N VAL A 36 -5.49 1.45 0.42
CA VAL A 36 -5.81 0.10 0.88
C VAL A 36 -4.53 -0.66 1.22
N VAL A 37 -3.59 -0.68 0.28
CA VAL A 37 -2.30 -1.37 0.42
C VAL A 37 -1.58 -0.91 1.69
N MET A 38 -1.53 0.39 1.94
CA MET A 38 -0.85 0.96 3.11
C MET A 38 -1.61 0.74 4.42
N SER A 39 -2.95 0.61 4.39
CA SER A 39 -3.77 0.53 5.62
C SER A 39 -4.07 -0.90 6.08
N ALA A 40 -3.94 -1.88 5.20
CA ALA A 40 -4.32 -3.27 5.44
C ALA A 40 -3.15 -4.26 5.45
N SER A 41 -1.96 -3.86 5.01
CA SER A 41 -0.82 -4.75 4.85
C SER A 41 0.25 -4.50 5.90
N GLU A 42 0.70 -5.56 6.55
CA GLU A 42 1.91 -5.55 7.39
C GLU A 42 3.18 -5.72 6.54
N ARG A 43 3.06 -6.42 5.40
CA ARG A 43 4.11 -6.67 4.42
C ARG A 43 3.55 -6.52 3.01
N ILE A 44 4.32 -5.89 2.14
CA ILE A 44 3.97 -5.62 0.75
C ILE A 44 5.07 -6.16 -0.16
N LEU A 45 4.65 -6.79 -1.25
CA LEU A 45 5.52 -7.23 -2.34
C LEU A 45 5.15 -6.40 -3.57
N VAL A 46 6.15 -5.75 -4.19
CA VAL A 46 5.95 -4.95 -5.39
C VAL A 46 6.57 -5.67 -6.57
N LEU A 47 5.74 -6.00 -7.56
CA LEU A 47 6.19 -6.62 -8.80
C LEU A 47 6.13 -5.62 -9.95
N HIS A 48 7.14 -5.59 -10.81
CA HIS A 48 7.16 -4.83 -12.06
C HIS A 48 7.62 -5.76 -13.20
N HIS A 49 6.87 -5.82 -14.30
CA HIS A 49 7.13 -6.74 -15.42
C HIS A 49 7.37 -8.22 -15.03
N GLY A 50 6.66 -8.69 -14.00
CA GLY A 50 6.77 -10.08 -13.52
C GLY A 50 7.96 -10.33 -12.59
N GLU A 51 8.77 -9.32 -12.28
CA GLU A 51 9.87 -9.42 -11.33
C GLU A 51 9.54 -8.71 -10.02
N LEU A 52 9.93 -9.32 -8.90
CA LEU A 52 9.86 -8.70 -7.59
C LEU A 52 10.92 -7.59 -7.50
N ILE A 53 10.47 -6.35 -7.42
CA ILE A 53 11.36 -5.19 -7.36
C ILE A 53 11.61 -4.70 -5.93
N SER A 54 10.68 -4.97 -5.01
CA SER A 54 10.78 -4.59 -3.60
C SER A 54 9.87 -5.45 -2.71
N GLU A 55 10.29 -5.69 -1.47
CA GLU A 55 9.52 -6.35 -0.41
C GLU A 55 9.82 -5.67 0.92
N GLY A 56 8.79 -5.35 1.70
CA GLY A 56 8.97 -4.70 2.99
C GLY A 56 7.67 -4.23 3.63
N THR A 57 7.80 -3.45 4.70
CA THR A 57 6.70 -2.73 5.35
C THR A 57 6.15 -1.63 4.45
N PRO A 58 4.91 -1.16 4.66
CA PRO A 58 4.37 0.01 3.97
C PRO A 58 5.33 1.20 3.95
N GLU A 59 5.94 1.53 5.08
CA GLU A 59 6.86 2.66 5.25
C GLU A 59 8.14 2.51 4.42
N GLU A 60 8.67 1.29 4.31
CA GLU A 60 9.84 0.99 3.48
C GLU A 60 9.49 1.08 1.99
N ILE A 61 8.35 0.49 1.58
CA ILE A 61 7.93 0.45 0.18
C ILE A 61 7.71 1.85 -0.40
N VAL A 62 7.10 2.78 0.34
CA VAL A 62 6.87 4.14 -0.17
C VAL A 62 8.13 5.00 -0.27
N ARG A 63 9.23 4.54 0.34
CA ARG A 63 10.55 5.19 0.29
C ARG A 63 11.51 4.51 -0.68
N ASP A 64 11.16 3.35 -1.22
CA ASP A 64 11.99 2.63 -2.17
C ASP A 64 11.98 3.35 -3.53
N ASP A 65 13.17 3.78 -3.97
CA ASP A 65 13.36 4.48 -5.23
C ASP A 65 12.86 3.68 -6.45
N LYS A 66 13.00 2.34 -6.45
CA LYS A 66 12.50 1.48 -7.53
C LYS A 66 10.98 1.51 -7.61
N VAL A 67 10.31 1.52 -6.44
CA VAL A 67 8.84 1.58 -6.36
C VAL A 67 8.36 2.98 -6.76
N ILE A 68 9.07 4.02 -6.34
CA ILE A 68 8.77 5.40 -6.73
C ILE A 68 8.87 5.55 -8.24
N GLU A 69 9.94 5.06 -8.87
CA GLU A 69 10.15 5.14 -10.31
C GLU A 69 9.09 4.35 -11.09
N ALA A 70 8.81 3.11 -10.66
CA ALA A 70 7.92 2.21 -11.39
C ALA A 70 6.41 2.47 -11.16
N TYR A 71 6.01 2.99 -9.99
CA TYR A 71 4.58 3.06 -9.59
C TYR A 71 4.10 4.40 -9.05
N LEU A 72 4.87 5.13 -8.24
CA LEU A 72 4.35 6.29 -7.50
C LEU A 72 4.63 7.64 -8.17
N GLY A 73 5.73 7.72 -8.93
CA GLY A 73 6.22 8.93 -9.57
C GLY A 73 6.86 9.94 -8.62
N THR A 74 7.62 10.88 -9.19
CA THR A 74 8.44 11.85 -8.45
C THR A 74 7.62 12.86 -7.62
N ARG A 75 6.38 13.16 -8.03
CA ARG A 75 5.46 14.03 -7.27
C ARG A 75 5.05 13.42 -5.93
N TYR A 76 4.84 12.10 -5.89
CA TYR A 76 4.52 11.39 -4.65
C TYR A 76 5.69 11.47 -3.66
N ALA A 77 6.91 11.22 -4.15
CA ALA A 77 8.13 11.29 -3.36
C ALA A 77 8.40 12.70 -2.79
N ALA A 78 8.14 13.75 -3.57
CA ALA A 78 8.29 15.14 -3.11
C ALA A 78 7.36 15.45 -1.93
N ARG A 79 6.07 15.10 -2.03
CA ARG A 79 5.06 15.35 -0.98
C ARG A 79 5.36 14.59 0.31
N HIS A 80 5.84 13.35 0.21
CA HIS A 80 6.16 12.54 1.40
C HIS A 80 7.47 12.96 2.08
N ARG A 81 8.45 13.49 1.33
CA ARG A 81 9.67 14.06 1.93
C ARG A 81 9.41 15.32 2.74
N GLU A 82 8.50 16.19 2.30
CA GLU A 82 8.08 17.37 3.08
C GLU A 82 7.40 16.99 4.41
N LEU A 83 6.62 15.91 4.43
CA LEU A 83 5.95 15.42 5.65
C LEU A 83 6.93 14.75 6.64
N ALA A 84 7.98 14.09 6.13
CA ALA A 84 9.00 13.44 6.97
C ALA A 84 10.08 14.41 7.50
N GLY A 85 10.26 15.57 6.85
CA GLY A 85 11.24 16.59 7.24
C GLY A 85 10.76 17.62 8.27
N ASN A 86 9.51 17.48 8.76
CA ASN A 86 8.87 18.42 9.68
C ASN A 86 8.67 17.83 11.11
N GLY A 87 9.52 16.87 11.50
CA GLY A 87 9.54 16.22 12.82
C GLY A 87 10.81 16.53 13.59
#